data_AF-U6DP10-F1
#
_entry.id   AF-U6DP10-F1
#
_cell.length_a   1.000
_cell.length_b   1.000
_cell.length_c   1.000
_cell.angle_alpha   90.00
_cell.angle_beta   90.00
_cell.angle_gamma   90.00
#
_symmetry.space_group_name_H-M   'P 1'
#
loop_
_entity.id
_entity.type
_entity.pdbx_description
1 polymer ?
#
loop_
_entity_poly.entity_id
_entity_poly.type
_entity_poly.pdbx_seq_one_letter_code
_entity_poly.pdbx_strand_id
1 'polypeptide(L)'
;GSFKELVYVFFMVKDAGLTPDLLSYAAALQCLGRLDQNTSTIQRCLDQMARDGLQPQELFSGVPLSPEEQAVVLRAVRKAQPAFSLPPPPPRPPPQVNSSPLLREIYAKEGPVSYPKLHLPLRELQSLFQQQLRVEMATTVAVESVEQARVLTEEVLRARNTLQQLRAEWVEALCLGLRNLKAS
;
A
#
# COMPACT_ATOMS: atom_id res chain seq x y z
N GLY A 1 10.64 14.06 -3.19
CA GLY A 1 12.09 14.33 -3.21
C GLY A 1 12.35 15.78 -2.87
N SER A 2 11.86 16.23 -1.71
CA SER A 2 11.97 17.63 -1.28
C SER A 2 13.11 17.69 -0.25
N PHE A 3 14.33 17.83 -0.75
CA PHE A 3 15.54 17.61 0.05
C PHE A 3 15.72 18.68 1.14
N LYS A 4 15.34 19.93 0.88
CA LYS A 4 15.46 21.02 1.86
C LYS A 4 14.59 20.78 3.08
N GLU A 5 13.35 20.34 2.85
CA GLU A 5 12.36 20.01 3.87
C GLU A 5 12.81 18.78 4.66
N LEU A 6 13.36 17.76 3.99
CA LEU A 6 13.92 16.59 4.67
C LEU A 6 15.08 16.97 5.59
N VAL A 7 16.00 17.81 5.12
CA VAL A 7 17.12 18.31 5.94
C VAL A 7 16.61 19.11 7.14
N TYR A 8 15.56 19.91 6.95
CA TYR A 8 14.93 20.67 8.03
C TYR A 8 14.32 19.74 9.10
N VAL A 9 13.58 18.70 8.69
CA VAL A 9 13.05 17.69 9.63
C VAL A 9 14.18 16.95 10.35
N PHE A 10 15.26 16.58 9.65
CA PHE A 10 16.44 15.99 10.26
C PHE A 10 17.10 16.88 11.33
N PHE A 11 17.13 18.19 11.10
CA PHE A 11 17.60 19.14 12.08
C PHE A 11 16.69 19.17 13.32
N MET A 12 15.36 19.24 13.11
CA MET A 12 14.39 19.23 14.22
C MET A 12 14.47 17.96 15.07
N VAL A 13 14.71 16.78 14.46
CA VAL A 13 14.91 15.52 15.20
C VAL A 13 16.09 15.65 16.17
N LYS A 14 17.22 16.20 15.69
CA LYS A 14 18.41 16.41 16.52
C LYS A 14 18.21 17.48 17.59
N ASP A 15 17.53 18.57 17.26
CA ASP A 15 17.21 19.66 18.19
C ASP A 15 16.29 19.20 19.33
N ALA A 16 15.37 18.27 19.03
CA ALA A 16 14.53 17.61 20.02
C ALA A 16 15.28 16.57 20.90
N GLY A 17 16.58 16.39 20.72
CA GLY A 17 17.39 15.42 21.46
C GLY A 17 17.18 13.96 21.01
N LEU A 18 16.57 13.74 19.84
CA LEU A 18 16.38 12.42 19.25
C LEU A 18 17.52 12.09 18.28
N THR A 19 17.79 10.80 18.13
CA THR A 19 18.78 10.28 17.18
C THR A 19 18.08 9.73 15.93
N PRO A 20 18.53 10.08 14.71
CA PRO A 20 18.00 9.48 13.48
C PRO A 20 18.12 7.95 13.49
N ASP A 21 17.05 7.27 13.11
CA ASP A 21 16.95 5.82 13.05
C ASP A 21 17.03 5.28 11.61
N LEU A 22 16.86 3.96 11.44
CA LEU A 22 16.85 3.32 10.11
C LEU A 22 15.83 3.95 9.17
N LEU A 23 14.63 4.30 9.66
CA LEU A 23 13.59 4.92 8.85
C LEU A 23 14.00 6.34 8.39
N SER A 24 14.62 7.11 9.28
CA SER A 24 15.17 8.43 8.97
C SER A 24 16.20 8.34 7.83
N TYR A 25 17.16 7.43 7.94
CA TYR A 25 18.19 7.22 6.92
C TYR A 25 17.62 6.65 5.61
N ALA A 26 16.61 5.76 5.68
CA ALA A 26 15.90 5.27 4.50
C ALA A 26 15.23 6.42 3.74
N ALA A 27 14.54 7.32 4.45
CA ALA A 27 13.91 8.50 3.84
C ALA A 27 14.95 9.44 3.19
N ALA A 28 16.08 9.67 3.87
CA ALA A 28 17.18 10.49 3.33
C ALA A 28 17.75 9.89 2.05
N LEU A 29 18.12 8.60 2.07
CA LEU A 29 18.67 7.90 0.91
C LEU A 29 17.65 7.80 -0.24
N GLN A 30 16.37 7.61 0.07
CA GLN A 30 15.30 7.63 -0.93
C GLN A 30 15.19 9.01 -1.60
N CYS A 31 15.28 10.09 -0.83
CA CYS A 31 15.26 11.45 -1.38
C CYS A 31 16.49 11.73 -2.24
N LEU A 32 17.69 11.36 -1.77
CA LEU A 32 18.94 11.51 -2.51
C LEU A 32 18.91 10.69 -3.81
N GLY A 33 18.37 9.47 -3.78
CA GLY A 33 18.22 8.60 -4.93
C GLY A 33 17.22 9.13 -5.97
N ARG A 34 16.06 9.64 -5.54
CA ARG A 34 15.06 10.26 -6.43
C ARG A 34 15.58 11.51 -7.14
N LEU A 35 16.41 12.29 -6.45
CA LEU A 35 17.05 13.50 -7.00
C LEU A 35 18.36 13.23 -7.74
N ASP A 36 18.77 11.96 -7.83
CA ASP A 36 20.05 11.54 -8.39
C ASP A 36 21.25 12.35 -7.88
N GLN A 37 21.28 12.60 -6.57
CA GLN A 37 22.33 13.41 -5.93
C GLN A 37 23.73 12.84 -6.16
N ASN A 38 24.74 13.69 -6.01
CA ASN A 38 26.12 13.30 -6.24
C ASN A 38 26.60 12.23 -5.22
N THR A 39 27.58 11.45 -5.64
CA THR A 39 28.15 10.36 -4.84
C THR A 39 28.68 10.84 -3.48
N SER A 40 29.28 12.03 -3.41
CA SER A 40 29.84 12.56 -2.15
C SER A 40 28.76 12.87 -1.09
N THR A 41 27.60 13.37 -1.51
CA THR A 41 26.48 13.64 -0.59
C THR A 41 25.87 12.35 -0.06
N ILE A 42 25.72 11.35 -0.94
CA ILE A 42 25.24 10.03 -0.54
C ILE A 42 26.24 9.36 0.40
N GLN A 43 27.55 9.43 0.09
CA GLN A 43 28.59 8.87 0.95
C GLN A 43 28.58 9.50 2.34
N ARG A 44 28.45 10.83 2.44
CA ARG A 44 28.33 11.51 3.75
C ARG A 44 27.12 11.04 4.56
N CYS A 45 26.00 10.74 3.90
CA CYS A 45 24.82 10.17 4.56
C CYS A 45 25.11 8.77 5.12
N LEU A 46 25.77 7.92 4.33
CA LEU A 46 26.17 6.57 4.74
C LEU A 46 27.22 6.60 5.87
N ASP A 47 28.19 7.51 5.81
CA ASP A 47 29.20 7.69 6.85
C ASP A 47 28.55 8.12 8.17
N GLN A 48 27.55 9.02 8.12
CA GLN A 48 26.83 9.44 9.30
C GLN A 48 25.95 8.30 9.86
N MET A 49 25.30 7.54 8.99
CA MET A 49 24.55 6.34 9.38
C MET A 49 25.45 5.34 10.13
N ALA A 50 26.67 5.10 9.63
CA ALA A 50 27.64 4.23 10.28
C ALA A 50 28.12 4.77 11.63
N ARG A 51 28.29 6.09 11.77
CA ARG A 51 28.62 6.75 13.06
C ARG A 51 27.51 6.60 14.10
N ASP A 52 26.27 6.57 13.64
CA ASP A 52 25.10 6.35 14.49
C ASP A 52 24.89 4.85 14.79
N GLY A 53 25.82 3.99 14.37
CA GLY A 53 25.82 2.54 14.65
C GLY A 53 24.93 1.71 13.74
N LEU A 54 24.42 2.29 12.66
CA LEU A 54 23.48 1.65 11.75
C LEU A 54 24.17 1.18 10.47
N GLN A 55 23.75 0.03 9.95
CA GLN A 55 24.33 -0.58 8.74
C GLN A 55 23.37 -0.47 7.55
N PRO A 56 23.84 -0.15 6.33
CA PRO A 56 22.97 -0.02 5.17
C PRO A 56 22.16 -1.28 4.84
N GLN A 57 22.64 -2.48 5.22
CA GLN A 57 21.91 -3.73 5.05
C GLN A 57 20.63 -3.78 5.90
N GLU A 58 20.63 -3.19 7.09
CA GLU A 58 19.49 -3.18 8.01
C GLU A 58 18.31 -2.36 7.46
N LEU A 59 18.57 -1.43 6.53
CA LEU A 59 17.50 -0.68 5.83
C LEU A 59 16.58 -1.62 5.03
N PHE A 60 17.12 -2.75 4.55
CA PHE A 60 16.41 -3.65 3.65
C PHE A 60 15.73 -4.82 4.36
N SER A 61 16.05 -5.04 5.64
CA SER A 61 15.44 -6.07 6.48
C SER A 61 14.58 -5.48 7.61
N GLY A 62 14.97 -4.32 8.13
CA GLY A 62 14.37 -3.68 9.31
C GLY A 62 13.38 -2.55 9.01
N VAL A 63 13.29 -2.07 7.76
CA VAL A 63 12.36 -1.00 7.37
C VAL A 63 11.32 -1.54 6.38
N PRO A 64 10.01 -1.32 6.62
CA PRO A 64 8.95 -1.75 5.71
C PRO A 64 8.89 -0.83 4.48
N LEU A 65 9.79 -1.02 3.53
CA LEU A 65 9.86 -0.28 2.27
C LEU A 65 9.01 -0.97 1.18
N SER A 66 8.31 -0.19 0.36
CA SER A 66 7.71 -0.73 -0.87
C SER A 66 8.80 -1.20 -1.85
N PRO A 67 8.48 -2.07 -2.83
CA PRO A 67 9.42 -2.46 -3.87
C PRO A 67 10.01 -1.27 -4.64
N GLU A 68 9.21 -0.23 -4.91
CA GLU A 68 9.71 0.98 -5.58
C GLU A 68 10.68 1.76 -4.69
N GLU A 69 10.35 1.88 -3.40
CA GLU A 69 11.18 2.59 -2.43
C GLU A 69 12.51 1.89 -2.21
N GLN A 70 12.47 0.57 -2.07
CA GLN A 70 13.66 -0.28 -1.96
C GLN A 70 14.57 -0.11 -3.17
N ALA A 71 14.03 -0.09 -4.39
CA ALA A 71 14.81 0.10 -5.61
C ALA A 71 15.54 1.45 -5.64
N VAL A 72 14.87 2.52 -5.21
CA VAL A 72 15.46 3.87 -5.13
C VAL A 72 16.58 3.91 -4.10
N VAL A 73 16.36 3.40 -2.89
CA VAL A 73 17.38 3.37 -1.83
C VAL A 73 18.58 2.55 -2.27
N LEU A 74 18.35 1.36 -2.84
CA LEU A 74 19.42 0.50 -3.35
C LEU A 74 20.22 1.17 -4.47
N ARG A 75 19.56 1.90 -5.37
CA ARG A 75 20.24 2.70 -6.40
C ARG A 75 21.11 3.79 -5.79
N ALA A 76 20.62 4.51 -4.78
CA ALA A 76 21.40 5.54 -4.09
C ALA A 76 22.64 4.93 -3.42
N VAL A 77 22.45 3.87 -2.63
CA VAL A 77 23.57 3.18 -1.96
C VAL A 77 24.61 2.69 -2.97
N ARG A 78 24.19 2.03 -4.05
CA ARG A 78 25.11 1.54 -5.09
C ARG A 78 25.84 2.65 -5.84
N LYS A 79 25.29 3.86 -5.92
CA LYS A 79 25.96 5.02 -6.52
C LYS A 79 27.16 5.49 -5.70
N ALA A 80 27.13 5.31 -4.37
CA ALA A 80 28.24 5.62 -3.48
C ALA A 80 29.14 4.42 -3.19
N GLN A 81 28.55 3.23 -3.09
CA GLN A 81 29.22 1.97 -2.80
C GLN A 81 28.85 0.94 -3.88
N PRO A 82 29.53 0.91 -5.04
CA PRO A 82 29.17 0.03 -6.16
C PRO A 82 29.26 -1.46 -5.82
N ALA A 83 30.14 -1.83 -4.89
CA ALA A 83 30.28 -3.20 -4.38
C ALA A 83 29.16 -3.61 -3.41
N PHE A 84 28.24 -2.71 -3.05
CA PHE A 84 27.12 -3.02 -2.17
C PHE A 84 26.15 -4.00 -2.84
N SER A 85 26.14 -5.21 -2.31
CA SER A 85 25.15 -6.23 -2.58
C SER A 85 24.26 -6.42 -1.35
N LEU A 86 22.96 -6.59 -1.59
CA LEU A 86 22.11 -7.14 -0.55
C LEU A 86 22.59 -8.56 -0.27
N PRO A 87 22.63 -8.99 0.99
CA PRO A 87 22.86 -10.40 1.28
C PRO A 87 21.85 -11.21 0.48
N PRO A 88 22.26 -12.35 -0.12
CA PRO A 88 21.30 -13.22 -0.78
C PRO A 88 20.18 -13.50 0.21
N PRO A 89 18.90 -13.42 -0.23
CA PRO A 89 17.80 -13.72 0.66
C PRO A 89 18.10 -15.08 1.29
N PRO A 90 17.99 -15.22 2.63
CA PRO A 90 18.24 -16.50 3.27
C PRO A 90 17.41 -17.54 2.51
N PRO A 91 17.95 -18.75 2.25
CA PRO A 91 17.20 -19.79 1.57
C PRO A 91 15.86 -19.87 2.28
N ARG A 92 14.75 -19.60 1.55
CA ARG A 92 13.43 -19.56 2.17
C ARG A 92 13.33 -20.85 2.98
N PRO A 93 13.17 -20.77 4.32
CA PRO A 93 12.97 -21.98 5.08
C PRO A 93 11.81 -22.70 4.41
N PRO A 94 11.89 -24.03 4.24
CA PRO A 94 10.77 -24.77 3.70
C PRO A 94 9.53 -24.35 4.51
N PRO A 95 8.41 -24.04 3.85
CA PRO A 95 7.23 -23.52 4.53
C PRO A 95 6.94 -24.41 5.73
N GLN A 96 6.99 -23.82 6.93
CA GLN A 96 6.82 -24.56 8.16
C GLN A 96 5.39 -25.09 8.18
N VAL A 97 5.25 -26.41 8.18
CA VAL A 97 3.96 -27.07 8.31
C VAL A 97 3.64 -27.25 9.79
N ASN A 98 2.37 -27.13 10.15
CA ASN A 98 1.95 -27.34 11.52
C ASN A 98 2.19 -28.80 11.93
N SER A 99 2.91 -29.00 13.04
CA SER A 99 3.28 -30.33 13.56
C SER A 99 2.49 -30.73 14.81
N SER A 100 1.48 -29.96 15.20
CA SER A 100 0.65 -30.29 16.36
C SER A 100 -0.05 -31.64 16.15
N PRO A 101 -0.25 -32.45 17.21
CA PRO A 101 -0.80 -33.80 17.07
C PRO A 101 -2.12 -33.88 16.29
N LEU A 102 -2.98 -32.87 16.43
CA LEU A 102 -4.29 -32.82 15.77
C LEU A 102 -4.24 -32.39 14.29
N LEU A 103 -3.19 -31.67 13.88
CA LEU A 103 -3.09 -31.10 12.53
C LEU A 103 -1.98 -31.75 11.69
N ARG A 104 -1.10 -32.54 12.32
CA ARG A 104 0.04 -33.19 11.67
C ARG A 104 -0.38 -33.96 10.41
N GLU A 105 -1.48 -34.70 10.46
CA GLU A 105 -1.96 -35.50 9.33
C GLU A 105 -2.54 -34.65 8.19
N ILE A 106 -3.11 -33.47 8.50
CA ILE A 106 -3.71 -32.57 7.51
C ILE A 106 -2.62 -31.91 6.63
N TYR A 107 -1.49 -31.57 7.24
CA TYR A 107 -0.37 -30.91 6.55
C TYR A 107 0.75 -31.87 6.14
N ALA A 108 0.66 -33.16 6.50
CA ALA A 108 1.59 -34.18 6.03
C ALA A 108 1.51 -34.28 4.50
N LYS A 109 2.67 -34.34 3.84
CA LYS A 109 2.75 -34.55 2.38
C LYS A 109 2.56 -36.01 1.97
N GLU A 110 2.44 -36.90 2.95
CA GLU A 110 2.33 -38.34 2.77
C GLU A 110 0.84 -38.74 2.74
N GLY A 111 0.51 -39.65 1.83
CA GLY A 111 -0.82 -40.24 1.71
C GLY A 111 -1.65 -39.70 0.54
N PRO A 112 -2.75 -40.40 0.19
CA PRO A 112 -3.64 -39.97 -0.87
C PRO A 112 -4.45 -38.75 -0.42
N VAL A 113 -4.31 -37.63 -1.11
CA VAL A 113 -5.17 -36.44 -0.92
C VAL A 113 -6.16 -36.31 -2.07
N SER A 114 -7.41 -36.01 -1.74
CA SER A 114 -8.47 -35.73 -2.71
C SER A 114 -9.17 -34.43 -2.35
N TYR A 115 -8.58 -33.31 -2.75
CA TYR A 115 -9.18 -31.98 -2.54
C TYR A 115 -10.26 -31.71 -3.59
N PRO A 116 -11.47 -31.31 -3.19
CA PRO A 116 -12.55 -31.03 -4.13
C PRO A 116 -12.19 -29.81 -4.97
N LYS A 117 -12.55 -29.87 -6.26
CA LYS A 117 -12.45 -28.74 -7.18
C LYS A 117 -13.84 -28.13 -7.38
N LEU A 118 -13.87 -26.86 -7.71
CA LEU A 118 -15.09 -26.21 -8.18
C LEU A 118 -15.53 -26.82 -9.52
N HIS A 119 -16.84 -26.82 -9.78
CA HIS A 119 -17.40 -27.29 -11.04
C HIS A 119 -17.18 -26.32 -12.21
N LEU A 120 -16.84 -25.06 -11.91
CA LEU A 120 -16.66 -24.00 -12.90
C LEU A 120 -15.26 -24.09 -13.56
N PRO A 121 -15.16 -23.87 -14.88
CA PRO A 121 -13.87 -23.79 -15.56
C PRO A 121 -13.11 -22.51 -15.18
N LEU A 122 -11.78 -22.52 -15.35
CA LEU A 122 -10.91 -21.39 -15.01
C LEU A 122 -11.35 -20.08 -15.67
N ARG A 123 -11.79 -20.11 -16.93
CA ARG A 123 -12.24 -18.93 -17.67
C ARG A 123 -13.45 -18.27 -16.99
N GLU A 124 -14.40 -19.06 -16.50
CA GLU A 124 -15.57 -18.55 -15.79
C GLU A 124 -15.17 -17.96 -14.44
N LEU A 125 -14.31 -18.64 -13.68
CA LEU A 125 -13.78 -18.10 -12.42
C LEU A 125 -13.05 -16.76 -12.61
N GLN A 126 -12.26 -16.61 -13.67
CA GLN A 126 -11.61 -15.34 -14.02
C GLN A 126 -12.61 -14.24 -14.37
N SER A 127 -13.68 -14.58 -15.11
CA SER A 127 -14.75 -13.64 -15.43
C SER A 127 -15.49 -13.18 -14.17
N LEU A 128 -15.86 -14.12 -13.29
CA LEU A 128 -16.52 -13.82 -12.02
C LEU A 128 -15.63 -12.98 -11.10
N PHE A 129 -14.32 -13.26 -11.05
CA PHE A 129 -13.36 -12.44 -10.32
C PHE A 129 -13.36 -10.98 -10.82
N GLN A 130 -13.34 -10.75 -12.15
CA GLN A 130 -13.39 -9.41 -12.71
C GLN A 130 -14.71 -8.69 -12.41
N GLN A 131 -15.83 -9.42 -12.41
CA GLN A 131 -17.13 -8.86 -12.02
C GLN A 131 -17.13 -8.46 -10.55
N GLN A 132 -16.64 -9.32 -9.66
CA GLN A 132 -16.53 -9.05 -8.23
C GLN A 132 -15.60 -7.84 -7.96
N LEU A 133 -14.45 -7.78 -8.63
CA LEU A 133 -13.54 -6.64 -8.52
C LEU A 133 -14.20 -5.33 -8.93
N ARG A 134 -15.00 -5.31 -10.01
CA ARG A 134 -15.75 -4.12 -10.43
C ARG A 134 -16.78 -3.69 -9.38
N VAL A 135 -17.47 -4.66 -8.79
CA VAL A 135 -18.44 -4.40 -7.71
C VAL A 135 -17.74 -3.81 -6.49
N GLU A 136 -16.61 -4.37 -6.07
CA GLU A 136 -15.82 -3.84 -4.95
C GLU A 136 -15.29 -2.42 -5.24
N MET A 137 -14.80 -2.16 -6.46
CA MET A 137 -14.34 -0.83 -6.88
C MET A 137 -15.47 0.21 -6.95
N ALA A 138 -16.71 -0.22 -7.27
CA ALA A 138 -17.87 0.67 -7.28
C ALA A 138 -18.37 1.01 -5.86
N THR A 139 -18.03 0.20 -4.85
CA THR A 139 -18.45 0.33 -3.43
C THR A 139 -19.95 0.29 -3.15
N THR A 140 -20.78 0.19 -4.19
CA THR A 140 -22.25 0.15 -4.13
C THR A 140 -22.77 -0.94 -5.06
N VAL A 141 -23.78 -1.68 -4.62
CA VAL A 141 -24.53 -2.64 -5.44
C VAL A 141 -25.96 -2.16 -5.54
N ALA A 142 -26.40 -1.80 -6.74
CA ALA A 142 -27.80 -1.52 -7.02
C ALA A 142 -28.52 -2.82 -7.34
N VAL A 143 -29.54 -3.17 -6.56
CA VAL A 143 -30.38 -4.35 -6.78
C VAL A 143 -31.80 -3.88 -7.08
N GLU A 144 -32.44 -4.52 -8.05
CA GLU A 144 -33.84 -4.23 -8.38
C GLU A 144 -34.75 -4.58 -7.19
N SER A 145 -35.70 -3.69 -6.90
CA SER A 145 -36.67 -3.93 -5.83
C SER A 145 -37.68 -4.99 -6.25
N VAL A 146 -37.94 -5.94 -5.37
CA VAL A 146 -38.98 -6.98 -5.55
C VAL A 146 -40.38 -6.51 -5.13
N GLU A 147 -40.49 -5.33 -4.52
CA GLU A 147 -41.78 -4.72 -4.18
C GLU A 147 -42.55 -4.43 -5.46
N GLN A 148 -43.86 -4.73 -5.48
CA GLN A 148 -44.68 -4.59 -6.68
C GLN A 148 -44.61 -3.15 -7.18
N ALA A 149 -44.08 -2.97 -8.40
CA ALA A 149 -43.98 -1.66 -9.02
C ALA A 149 -45.39 -1.08 -9.20
N ARG A 150 -45.74 -0.12 -8.34
CA ARG A 150 -46.98 0.63 -8.48
C ARG A 150 -47.02 1.28 -9.87
N VAL A 151 -48.22 1.36 -10.45
CA VAL A 151 -48.44 2.05 -11.72
C VAL A 151 -47.82 3.45 -11.66
N LEU A 152 -47.12 3.85 -12.72
CA LEU A 152 -46.56 5.19 -12.84
C LEU A 152 -47.70 6.20 -12.94
N THR A 153 -48.16 6.69 -11.80
CA THR A 153 -49.13 7.78 -11.73
C THR A 153 -48.42 9.13 -11.90
N GLU A 154 -49.17 10.16 -12.29
CA GLU A 154 -48.70 11.55 -12.38
C GLU A 154 -48.08 12.06 -11.07
N GLU A 155 -48.59 11.58 -9.93
CA GLU A 155 -48.05 11.91 -8.61
C GLU A 155 -46.67 11.29 -8.38
N VAL A 156 -46.48 10.02 -8.76
CA VAL A 156 -45.17 9.34 -8.67
C VAL A 156 -44.15 10.03 -9.57
N LEU A 157 -44.55 10.45 -10.78
CA LEU A 157 -43.67 11.20 -11.68
C LEU A 157 -43.27 12.56 -11.08
N ARG A 158 -44.23 13.33 -10.55
CA ARG A 158 -43.94 14.59 -9.85
C ARG A 158 -43.01 14.39 -8.65
N ALA A 159 -43.24 13.36 -7.84
CA ALA A 159 -42.38 13.05 -6.69
C ALA A 159 -40.94 12.69 -7.11
N ARG A 160 -40.78 11.89 -8.17
CA ARG A 160 -39.45 11.53 -8.71
C ARG A 160 -38.70 12.75 -9.25
N ASN A 161 -39.37 13.63 -9.98
CA ASN A 161 -38.78 14.86 -10.50
C ASN A 161 -38.33 15.80 -9.36
N THR A 162 -39.19 15.95 -8.35
CA THR A 162 -38.86 16.77 -7.16
C THR A 162 -37.65 16.20 -6.42
N LEU A 163 -37.63 14.87 -6.20
CA LEU A 163 -36.50 14.21 -5.54
C LEU A 163 -35.20 14.33 -6.34
N GLN A 164 -35.28 14.28 -7.67
CA GLN A 164 -34.12 14.48 -8.54
C GLN A 164 -33.55 15.90 -8.41
N GLN A 165 -34.41 16.92 -8.40
CA GLN A 165 -34.00 18.32 -8.19
C GLN A 165 -33.34 18.50 -6.82
N LEU A 166 -33.98 18.04 -5.75
CA LEU A 166 -33.44 18.12 -4.39
C LEU A 166 -32.08 17.40 -4.26
N ARG A 167 -31.92 16.22 -4.88
CA ARG A 167 -30.63 15.51 -4.89
C ARG A 167 -29.53 16.33 -5.57
N ALA A 168 -29.84 17.01 -6.67
CA ALA A 168 -28.87 17.87 -7.35
C ALA A 168 -28.47 19.06 -6.47
N GLU A 169 -29.45 19.73 -5.87
CA GLU A 169 -29.22 20.84 -4.93
C GLU A 169 -28.39 20.40 -3.72
N TRP A 170 -28.68 19.23 -3.15
CA TRP A 170 -27.92 18.68 -2.02
C TRP A 170 -26.48 18.34 -2.41
N VAL A 171 -26.25 17.79 -3.61
CA VAL A 171 -24.88 17.52 -4.08
C VAL A 171 -24.09 18.82 -4.17
N GLU A 172 -24.66 19.89 -4.73
CA GLU A 172 -23.99 21.20 -4.81
C GLU A 172 -23.72 21.78 -3.42
N ALA A 173 -24.72 21.76 -2.53
CA ALA A 173 -24.61 22.27 -1.18
C ALA A 173 -23.57 21.51 -0.34
N LEU A 174 -23.56 20.18 -0.42
CA LEU A 174 -22.57 19.33 0.27
C LEU A 174 -21.16 19.55 -0.29
N CYS A 175 -21.01 19.67 -1.60
CA CYS A 175 -19.71 19.99 -2.21
C CYS A 175 -19.20 21.36 -1.76
N LEU A 176 -20.04 22.39 -1.72
CA LEU A 176 -19.67 23.71 -1.24
C LEU A 176 -19.31 23.69 0.25
N GLY A 177 -20.15 23.03 1.07
CA GLY A 177 -19.91 22.88 2.51
C GLY A 177 -18.57 22.17 2.79
N LEU A 178 -18.28 21.09 2.07
CA LEU A 178 -17.01 20.37 2.18
C LEU A 178 -15.81 21.24 1.78
N ARG A 179 -15.92 22.05 0.71
CA ARG A 179 -14.84 22.97 0.30
C ARG A 179 -14.56 24.02 1.37
N ASN A 180 -15.61 24.61 1.94
CA ASN A 180 -15.46 25.63 2.97
C ASN A 180 -14.83 25.06 4.25
N LEU A 181 -15.25 23.86 4.66
CA LEU A 181 -14.65 23.15 5.79
C LEU A 181 -13.18 22.82 5.58
N LYS A 182 -12.77 22.44 4.37
CA LYS A 182 -11.36 22.15 4.04
C LYS A 182 -10.48 23.39 3.91
N ALA A 183 -11.08 24.57 3.70
CA ALA A 183 -10.37 25.84 3.57
C ALA A 183 -10.23 26.60 4.90
N SER A 184 -10.96 26.17 5.94
CA SER A 184 -10.86 26.68 7.31
C SER A 184 -9.76 25.96 8.07
#